data_AF-A0A4S4K8Q9-F1
#
_entry.id   AF-A0A4S4K8Q9-F1
#
_cell.length_a   1.000
_cell.length_b   1.000
_cell.length_c   1.000
_cell.angle_alpha   90.00
_cell.angle_beta   90.00
_cell.angle_gamma   90.00
#
_symmetry.space_group_name_H-M   'P 1'
#
loop_
_entity.id
_entity.type
_entity.pdbx_description
1 polymer ?
#
loop_
_entity_poly.entity_id
_entity_poly.type
_entity_poly.pdbx_seq_one_letter_code
_entity_poly.pdbx_strand_id
1 'polypeptide(L)'
;MDVSLTNEIAASIHTLVALKYIAGAGLALALWDHIITLRHEVEVVWNWKARRLAQLVYLLHRYGLGIGLIYIAYIQSGLHGDIDLKK
;
A
#
# COMPACT_ATOMS: atom_id res chain seq x y z
N MET A 1 25.65 -29.04 15.16
CA MET A 1 25.33 -27.63 15.48
C MET A 1 25.13 -26.81 14.21
N ASP A 2 25.84 -27.11 13.11
CA ASP A 2 25.69 -26.37 11.85
C ASP A 2 24.36 -26.64 11.13
N VAL A 3 23.86 -27.89 11.16
CA VAL A 3 22.61 -28.27 10.48
C VAL A 3 21.36 -27.62 11.09
N SER A 4 21.36 -27.35 12.40
CA SER A 4 20.27 -26.64 13.05
C SER A 4 20.25 -25.16 12.66
N LEU A 5 21.43 -24.52 12.59
CA LEU A 5 21.55 -23.12 12.18
C LEU A 5 21.10 -22.91 10.73
N THR A 6 21.48 -23.82 9.83
CA THR A 6 21.05 -23.75 8.42
C THR A 6 19.53 -23.87 8.26
N ASN A 7 18.89 -24.73 9.08
CA ASN A 7 17.45 -24.91 9.05
C ASN A 7 16.70 -23.68 9.60
N GLU A 8 17.21 -23.06 10.65
CA GLU A 8 16.63 -21.82 11.21
C GLU A 8 16.74 -20.63 10.23
N ILE A 9 17.87 -20.52 9.53
CA ILE A 9 18.06 -19.50 8.48
C ILE A 9 17.10 -19.74 7.32
N ALA A 10 16.98 -20.99 6.85
CA ALA A 10 16.05 -21.33 5.77
C ALA A 10 14.59 -21.01 6.14
N ALA A 11 14.17 -21.36 7.36
CA ALA A 11 12.83 -21.04 7.85
C ALA A 11 12.57 -19.53 7.92
N SER A 12 13.57 -18.76 8.34
CA SER A 12 13.49 -17.30 8.40
C SER A 12 13.34 -16.67 7.00
N ILE A 13 14.08 -17.19 6.02
CA ILE A 13 13.98 -16.75 4.62
C ILE A 13 12.58 -17.06 4.06
N HIS A 14 12.07 -18.27 4.27
CA HIS A 14 10.71 -18.62 3.82
C HIS A 14 9.65 -17.71 4.44
N THR A 15 9.80 -17.38 5.72
CA THR A 15 8.89 -16.47 6.43
C THR A 15 8.95 -15.05 5.86
N LEU A 16 10.15 -14.53 5.58
CA LEU A 16 10.35 -13.23 4.95
C LEU A 16 9.72 -13.15 3.55
N VAL A 17 9.90 -14.21 2.75
CA VAL A 17 9.30 -14.31 1.42
C VAL A 17 7.76 -14.35 1.51
N ALA A 18 7.21 -15.13 2.43
CA ALA A 18 5.77 -15.19 2.66
C ALA A 18 5.20 -13.82 3.08
N LEU A 19 5.87 -13.12 4.01
CA LEU A 19 5.51 -11.76 4.42
C LEU A 19 5.49 -10.78 3.26
N LYS A 20 6.48 -10.85 2.35
CA LYS A 20 6.53 -10.00 1.15
C LYS A 20 5.29 -10.21 0.26
N TYR A 21 4.89 -11.46 0.02
CA TYR A 21 3.72 -11.76 -0.81
C TYR A 21 2.40 -11.38 -0.11
N ILE A 22 2.28 -11.64 1.19
CA ILE A 22 1.10 -11.24 1.98
C ILE A 22 0.96 -9.72 2.00
N ALA A 23 2.06 -8.98 2.20
CA ALA A 23 2.06 -7.52 2.15
C ALA A 23 1.62 -7.00 0.77
N GLY A 24 2.15 -7.58 -0.32
CA GLY A 24 1.74 -7.23 -1.68
C GLY A 24 0.25 -7.52 -1.96
N ALA A 25 -0.26 -8.67 -1.51
CA ALA A 25 -1.67 -9.03 -1.65
C ALA A 25 -2.59 -8.11 -0.84
N GLY A 26 -2.21 -7.79 0.41
CA GLY A 26 -2.93 -6.84 1.25
C GLY A 26 -2.97 -5.44 0.65
N LEU A 27 -1.86 -5.01 0.04
CA LEU A 27 -1.77 -3.74 -0.67
C LEU A 27 -2.68 -3.70 -1.90
N ALA A 28 -2.69 -4.77 -2.70
CA ALA A 28 -3.57 -4.87 -3.86
C ALA A 28 -5.06 -4.82 -3.46
N LEU A 29 -5.43 -5.51 -2.38
CA LEU A 29 -6.78 -5.46 -1.82
C LEU A 29 -7.15 -4.06 -1.31
N ALA A 30 -6.23 -3.39 -0.61
CA ALA A 30 -6.46 -2.02 -0.11
C ALA A 30 -6.67 -1.01 -1.27
N LEU A 31 -5.87 -1.13 -2.34
CA LEU A 31 -6.03 -0.32 -3.55
C LEU A 31 -7.35 -0.63 -4.26
N TRP A 32 -7.73 -1.90 -4.33
CA TRP A 32 -8.99 -2.33 -4.94
C TRP A 32 -10.22 -1.80 -4.18
N ASP A 33 -10.20 -1.90 -2.85
CA ASP A 33 -11.23 -1.33 -1.97
C ASP A 33 -11.38 0.19 -2.19
N HIS A 34 -10.25 0.90 -2.34
CA HIS A 34 -10.25 2.32 -2.66
C HIS A 34 -10.94 2.62 -4.00
N ILE A 35 -10.69 1.84 -5.05
CA ILE A 35 -11.28 2.05 -6.38
C ILE A 35 -12.80 1.84 -6.36
N ILE A 36 -13.29 0.81 -5.67
CA ILE A 36 -14.73 0.51 -5.61
C ILE A 36 -15.50 1.59 -4.85
N THR A 37 -14.96 2.04 -3.71
CA THR A 37 -15.67 2.99 -2.84
C THR A 37 -15.68 4.41 -3.43
N LEU A 38 -14.70 4.75 -4.28
CA LEU A 38 -14.55 6.06 -4.91
C LEU A 38 -15.78 6.48 -5.74
N ARG A 39 -16.43 5.54 -6.43
CA ARG A 39 -17.61 5.85 -7.25
C ARG A 39 -18.80 6.32 -6.41
N HIS A 40 -19.03 5.67 -5.27
CA HIS A 40 -20.11 6.03 -4.36
C HIS A 40 -19.80 7.34 -3.63
N GLU A 41 -18.54 7.55 -3.27
CA GLU A 41 -18.08 8.77 -2.62
C GLU A 41 -18.21 10.01 -3.50
N VAL A 42 -17.86 9.93 -4.78
CA VAL A 42 -18.04 11.08 -5.69
C VAL A 42 -19.51 11.48 -5.78
N GLU A 43 -20.42 10.52 -5.85
CA GLU A 43 -21.86 10.78 -5.97
C GLU A 43 -22.48 11.37 -4.69
N VAL A 44 -22.04 10.89 -3.51
CA VAL A 44 -22.55 11.35 -2.21
C VAL A 44 -21.86 12.65 -1.77
N VAL A 45 -20.54 12.75 -1.91
CA VAL A 45 -19.75 13.88 -1.44
C VAL A 45 -19.96 15.08 -2.38
N TRP A 46 -19.93 14.95 -3.71
CA TRP A 46 -20.03 16.15 -4.58
C TRP A 46 -21.42 16.77 -4.60
N ASN A 47 -22.47 16.00 -4.29
CA ASN A 47 -23.83 16.53 -4.17
C ASN A 47 -24.12 17.17 -2.81
N TRP A 48 -23.25 17.02 -1.82
CA TRP A 48 -23.51 17.50 -0.47
C TRP A 48 -23.16 18.98 -0.31
N LYS A 49 -24.13 19.88 -0.56
CA LYS A 49 -23.91 21.33 -0.57
C LYS A 49 -23.54 21.97 0.79
N ALA A 50 -23.71 21.28 1.91
CA ALA A 50 -23.77 21.90 3.24
C ALA A 50 -22.49 21.82 4.11
N ARG A 51 -21.48 20.99 3.79
CA ARG A 51 -20.31 20.78 4.69
C ARG A 51 -18.97 20.69 3.95
N ARG A 52 -18.55 21.79 3.32
CA ARG A 52 -17.29 21.88 2.53
C ARG A 52 -16.01 21.54 3.31
N LEU A 53 -15.91 21.90 4.59
CA LEU A 53 -14.73 21.59 5.40
C LEU A 53 -14.61 20.10 5.74
N ALA A 54 -15.72 19.44 6.09
CA ALA A 54 -15.73 18.00 6.34
C ALA A 54 -15.43 17.21 5.06
N GLN A 55 -15.92 17.68 3.91
CA GLN A 55 -15.55 17.12 2.61
C GLN A 55 -14.06 17.25 2.35
N LEU A 56 -13.47 18.42 2.56
CA LEU A 56 -12.04 18.63 2.33
C LEU A 56 -11.16 17.74 3.21
N VAL A 57 -11.47 17.64 4.51
CA VAL A 57 -10.74 16.78 5.46
C VAL A 57 -10.89 15.31 5.06
N TYR A 58 -12.09 14.89 4.66
CA TYR A 58 -12.33 13.54 4.18
C TYR A 58 -11.52 13.22 2.92
N LEU A 59 -11.51 14.13 1.94
CA LEU A 59 -10.73 13.99 0.72
C LEU A 59 -9.22 13.95 1.01
N LEU A 60 -8.71 14.86 1.84
CA LEU A 60 -7.29 14.87 2.22
C LEU A 60 -6.88 13.56 2.91
N HIS A 61 -7.72 13.06 3.81
CA HIS A 61 -7.45 11.80 4.49
C HIS A 61 -7.51 10.61 3.52
N ARG A 62 -8.51 10.57 2.64
CA ARG A 62 -8.73 9.47 1.68
C ARG A 62 -7.69 9.46 0.57
N TYR A 63 -7.51 10.58 -0.13
CA TYR A 63 -6.57 10.69 -1.24
C TYR A 63 -5.12 10.75 -0.74
N GLY A 64 -4.85 11.29 0.45
CA GLY A 64 -3.54 11.24 1.08
C GLY A 64 -3.11 9.80 1.38
N LEU A 65 -4.01 8.99 1.95
CA LEU A 65 -3.76 7.56 2.18
C LEU A 65 -3.66 6.79 0.86
N GLY A 66 -4.52 7.08 -0.12
CA GLY A 66 -4.45 6.47 -1.45
C GLY A 66 -3.12 6.72 -2.17
N ILE A 67 -2.60 7.95 -2.13
CA ILE A 67 -1.28 8.30 -2.67
C ILE A 67 -0.18 7.55 -1.91
N GLY A 68 -0.30 7.42 -0.59
CA GLY A 68 0.62 6.62 0.22
C GLY A 68 0.63 5.14 -0.17
N LEU A 69 -0.53 4.54 -0.42
CA LEU A 69 -0.66 3.15 -0.88
C LEU A 69 -0.06 2.96 -2.29
N ILE A 70 -0.27 3.91 -3.20
CA ILE A 70 0.35 3.88 -4.53
C ILE A 70 1.88 4.01 -4.42
N TYR A 71 2.38 4.88 -3.54
CA TYR A 71 3.80 5.01 -3.28
C TYR A 71 4.41 3.72 -2.73
N ILE A 72 3.76 3.08 -1.74
CA ILE A 72 4.20 1.79 -1.20
C ILE A 72 4.18 0.72 -2.30
N ALA A 73 3.18 0.72 -3.18
CA ALA A 73 3.09 -0.22 -4.30
C ALA A 73 4.24 -0.02 -5.30
N TYR A 74 4.57 1.24 -5.60
CA TYR A 74 5.71 1.58 -6.42
C TYR A 74 7.03 1.07 -5.82
N ILE A 75 7.27 1.28 -4.53
CA ILE A 75 8.45 0.75 -3.83
C ILE A 75 8.46 -0.79 -3.85
N GLN A 76 7.34 -1.43 -3.51
CA GLN A 76 7.26 -2.88 -3.40
C GLN A 76 7.36 -3.62 -4.74
N SER A 77 6.94 -2.97 -5.83
CA SER A 77 7.08 -3.48 -7.19
C SER A 77 8.53 -3.49 -7.70
N GLY A 78 9.44 -2.76 -7.03
CA GLY A 78 10.82 -2.56 -7.50
C GLY A 78 10.92 -1.67 -8.74
N LEU A 79 9.85 -0.96 -9.11
CA LEU A 79 9.85 0.03 -10.20
C LEU A 79 10.64 1.29 -9.85
N HIS A 80 11.03 1.47 -8.58
CA HIS A 80 12.03 2.45 -8.22
C HIS A 80 13.34 2.12 -8.95
N GLY A 81 13.80 3.00 -9.85
CA GLY A 81 15.12 2.84 -10.43
C GLY A 81 16.16 2.71 -9.31
N ASP A 82 17.10 1.78 -9.46
CA ASP A 82 18.21 1.65 -8.53
C ASP A 82 18.89 3.04 -8.45
N ILE A 83 18.97 3.60 -7.24
CA ILE A 83 19.58 4.91 -7.05
C ILE A 83 21.08 4.67 -7.25
N ASP A 84 21.56 4.85 -8.47
CA ASP A 84 22.97 4.70 -8.84
C ASP A 84 23.76 5.78 -8.08
N LEU A 85 24.28 5.42 -6.91
CA LEU A 85 25.13 6.24 -6.06
C LEU A 85 26.55 6.32 -6.66
N LYS A 86 26.65 6.73 -7.92
CA LYS A 86 27.92 7.00 -8.59
C LYS A 86 28.10 8.49 -8.77
N LYS A 87 28.61 9.14 -7.72
CA LYS A 87 29.28 10.44 -7.80
C LYS A 87 30.60 10.38 -7.07
#